data_AF-A0AAU0MMQ9-F1
#
_entry.id   AF-A0AAU0MMQ9-F1
#
_cell.length_a   1.000
_cell.length_b   1.000
_cell.length_c   1.000
_cell.angle_alpha   90.00
_cell.angle_beta   90.00
_cell.angle_gamma   90.00
#
_symmetry.space_group_name_H-M   'P 1'
#
loop_
_entity.id
_entity.type
_entity.pdbx_description
1 polymer ?
#
loop_
_entity_poly.entity_id
_entity_poly.type
_entity_poly.pdbx_seq_one_letter_code
_entity_poly.pdbx_strand_id
1 'polypeptide(L)'
;MRLLRHLASWALALFLIFMFVQATIHPLPNPPIGQVKLFDASGENIVFVTMAQKTGIGLMEPTGRVLVALAELLAALCLLLPTLRRFGALLSFLILAGAVTAHLMPNVLGREVPVSLMPGETATDGGQLFALSIAMLTASLLVLVIHPGKKDA
;
A
#
# COMPACT_ATOMS: atom_id res chain seq x y z
N MET A 1 -30.86 0.14 3.98
CA MET A 1 -29.70 1.02 3.70
C MET A 1 -28.57 0.93 4.73
N ARG A 2 -28.82 0.96 6.05
CA ARG A 2 -27.74 0.88 7.07
C ARG A 2 -26.92 -0.42 7.01
N LEU A 3 -27.58 -1.59 6.94
CA LEU A 3 -26.90 -2.88 6.82
C LEU A 3 -25.97 -2.94 5.60
N LEU A 4 -26.45 -2.52 4.43
CA LEU A 4 -25.67 -2.48 3.19
C LEU A 4 -24.40 -1.61 3.35
N ARG A 5 -24.51 -0.44 3.99
CA ARG A 5 -23.35 0.43 4.26
C ARG A 5 -22.34 -0.21 5.22
N HIS A 6 -22.82 -0.93 6.24
CA HIS A 6 -21.95 -1.67 7.14
C HIS A 6 -21.20 -2.80 6.42
N LEU A 7 -21.91 -3.60 5.61
CA LEU A 7 -21.31 -4.68 4.83
C LEU A 7 -20.28 -4.14 3.82
N ALA A 8 -20.62 -3.08 3.09
CA ALA A 8 -19.70 -2.44 2.15
C ALA A 8 -18.46 -1.86 2.87
N SER A 9 -18.64 -1.21 4.03
CA SER A 9 -17.52 -0.71 4.84
C SER A 9 -16.57 -1.84 5.28
N TRP A 10 -17.12 -2.99 5.68
CA TRP A 10 -16.31 -4.15 6.04
C TRP A 10 -15.62 -4.78 4.84
N ALA A 11 -16.32 -4.95 3.71
CA ALA A 11 -15.73 -5.51 2.50
C ALA A 11 -14.51 -4.69 2.03
N LEU A 12 -14.65 -3.36 1.96
CA LEU A 12 -13.55 -2.47 1.60
C LEU A 12 -12.42 -2.47 2.64
N ALA A 13 -12.75 -2.49 3.94
CA ALA A 13 -11.74 -2.54 4.99
C ALA A 13 -10.94 -3.85 4.94
N LEU A 14 -11.60 -4.99 4.76
CA LEU A 14 -10.96 -6.30 4.64
C LEU A 14 -10.09 -6.39 3.38
N PHE A 15 -10.56 -5.83 2.25
CA PHE A 15 -9.74 -5.68 1.05
C PHE A 15 -8.45 -4.91 1.33
N LEU A 16 -8.54 -3.72 1.93
CA LEU A 16 -7.36 -2.91 2.27
C LEU A 16 -6.42 -3.62 3.25
N ILE A 17 -6.96 -4.24 4.30
CA ILE A 17 -6.18 -5.01 5.28
C ILE A 17 -5.43 -6.13 4.58
N PHE A 18 -6.12 -6.91 3.75
CA PHE A 18 -5.50 -8.00 3.01
C PHE A 18 -4.34 -7.49 2.14
N MET A 19 -4.57 -6.41 1.39
CA MET A 19 -3.53 -5.84 0.51
C MET A 19 -2.33 -5.32 1.29
N PHE A 20 -2.53 -4.62 2.41
CA PHE A 20 -1.42 -4.15 3.24
C PHE A 20 -0.64 -5.32 3.85
N VAL A 21 -1.34 -6.33 4.37
CA VAL A 21 -0.69 -7.53 4.92
C VAL A 21 0.10 -8.27 3.83
N GLN A 22 -0.47 -8.41 2.64
CA GLN A 22 0.19 -9.03 1.50
C GLN A 22 1.47 -8.29 1.08
N ALA A 23 1.42 -6.95 1.01
CA ALA A 23 2.57 -6.13 0.61
C ALA A 23 3.67 -6.03 1.68
N THR A 24 3.32 -6.19 2.96
CA THR A 24 4.26 -5.99 4.07
C THR A 24 4.91 -7.29 4.54
N ILE A 25 4.11 -8.32 4.77
CA ILE A 25 4.56 -9.59 5.37
C ILE A 25 4.26 -10.83 4.52
N HIS A 26 3.38 -10.72 3.53
CA HIS A 26 3.02 -11.83 2.63
C HIS A 26 2.75 -13.16 3.37
N PRO A 27 1.57 -13.34 3.99
CA PRO A 27 1.29 -14.51 4.83
C PRO A 27 1.16 -15.83 4.05
N LEU A 28 1.14 -15.79 2.72
CA LEU A 28 1.00 -16.97 1.87
C LEU A 28 2.38 -17.60 1.55
N PRO A 29 2.43 -18.91 1.26
CA PRO A 29 3.67 -19.57 0.83
C PRO A 29 4.23 -18.95 -0.46
N ASN A 30 5.55 -19.06 -0.64
CA ASN A 30 6.27 -18.60 -1.84
C ASN A 30 6.05 -17.11 -2.16
N PRO A 31 6.52 -16.19 -1.29
CA PRO A 31 6.43 -14.77 -1.56
C PRO A 31 7.12 -14.39 -2.87
N PRO A 32 6.57 -13.45 -3.65
CA PRO A 32 7.24 -12.88 -4.81
C PRO A 32 8.52 -12.18 -4.35
N ILE A 33 9.62 -12.47 -5.04
CA ILE A 33 10.95 -11.93 -4.73
C ILE A 33 10.94 -10.41 -4.92
N GLY A 34 11.44 -9.67 -3.93
CA GLY A 34 11.61 -8.21 -4.02
C GLY A 34 10.32 -7.41 -3.91
N GLN A 35 9.23 -8.02 -3.44
CA GLN A 35 7.92 -7.37 -3.31
C GLN A 35 7.37 -7.37 -1.87
N VAL A 36 8.10 -7.91 -0.88
CA VAL A 36 7.64 -8.03 0.51
C VAL A 36 8.43 -7.12 1.43
N LYS A 37 7.81 -6.00 1.84
CA LYS A 37 8.53 -4.89 2.46
C LYS A 37 9.27 -5.21 3.75
N LEU A 38 8.85 -6.18 4.56
CA LEU A 38 9.53 -6.53 5.82
C LEU A 38 10.41 -7.77 5.74
N PHE A 39 10.29 -8.58 4.70
CA PHE A 39 11.04 -9.84 4.56
C PHE A 39 12.08 -9.84 3.45
N ASP A 40 12.00 -8.92 2.48
CA ASP A 40 13.09 -8.69 1.53
C ASP A 40 14.32 -8.15 2.26
N ALA A 41 15.51 -8.66 1.92
CA ALA A 41 16.75 -8.14 2.46
C ALA A 41 17.01 -6.69 1.99
N SER A 42 17.97 -6.01 2.63
CA SER A 42 18.35 -4.67 2.19
C SER A 42 18.88 -4.73 0.77
N GLY A 43 18.39 -3.84 -0.09
CA GLY A 43 18.77 -3.77 -1.50
C GLY A 43 18.02 -4.73 -2.43
N GLU A 44 17.06 -5.52 -1.93
CA GLU A 44 16.31 -6.48 -2.76
C GLU A 44 14.89 -6.02 -3.13
N ASN A 45 14.29 -5.09 -2.35
CA ASN A 45 12.93 -4.66 -2.63
C ASN A 45 12.87 -3.74 -3.86
N ILE A 46 12.18 -4.20 -4.91
CA ILE A 46 12.22 -3.58 -6.23
C ILE A 46 11.71 -2.14 -6.21
N VAL A 47 10.58 -1.88 -5.52
CA VAL A 47 9.95 -0.55 -5.49
C VAL A 47 10.85 0.47 -4.81
N PHE A 48 11.37 0.15 -3.62
CA PHE A 48 12.16 1.10 -2.84
C PHE A 48 13.59 1.26 -3.36
N VAL A 49 14.20 0.19 -3.90
CA VAL A 49 15.49 0.28 -4.60
C VAL A 49 15.35 1.14 -5.85
N THR A 50 14.30 0.95 -6.65
CA THR A 50 14.04 1.78 -7.84
C THR A 50 13.93 3.25 -7.47
N MET A 51 13.18 3.57 -6.40
CA MET A 51 13.08 4.96 -5.93
C MET A 51 14.41 5.51 -5.44
N ALA A 52 15.19 4.74 -4.67
CA ALA A 52 16.51 5.15 -4.19
C ALA A 52 17.45 5.47 -5.37
N GLN A 53 17.47 4.61 -6.39
CA GLN A 53 18.30 4.78 -7.59
C GLN A 53 17.88 5.99 -8.42
N LYS A 54 16.57 6.15 -8.69
CA LYS A 54 16.06 7.26 -9.52
C LYS A 54 16.22 8.62 -8.84
N THR A 55 16.05 8.69 -7.52
CA THR A 55 16.11 9.94 -6.77
C THR A 55 17.50 10.27 -6.23
N GLY A 56 18.40 9.28 -6.13
CA GLY A 56 19.67 9.40 -5.41
C GLY A 56 19.52 9.47 -3.88
N ILE A 57 18.31 9.27 -3.35
CA ILE A 57 18.03 9.35 -1.90
C ILE A 57 18.17 7.96 -1.29
N GLY A 58 19.34 7.69 -0.69
CA GLY A 58 19.62 6.42 -0.02
C GLY A 58 18.65 6.08 1.13
N LEU A 59 18.02 7.08 1.78
CA LEU A 59 17.05 6.84 2.85
C LEU A 59 15.78 6.10 2.40
N MET A 60 15.48 6.04 1.10
CA MET A 60 14.32 5.28 0.59
C MET A 60 14.43 3.79 0.90
N GLU A 61 15.64 3.24 0.92
CA GLU A 61 15.92 1.82 1.13
C GLU A 61 17.11 1.64 2.11
N PRO A 62 16.97 0.87 3.20
CA PRO A 62 15.77 0.16 3.66
C PRO A 62 14.85 1.02 4.54
N THR A 63 15.31 2.19 4.99
CA THR A 63 14.61 2.96 6.05
C THR A 63 13.20 3.38 5.63
N GLY A 64 13.06 4.01 4.46
CA GLY A 64 11.76 4.44 3.93
C GLY A 64 10.80 3.27 3.75
N ARG A 65 11.30 2.13 3.21
CA ARG A 65 10.56 0.88 3.09
C ARG A 65 9.97 0.41 4.41
N VAL A 66 10.80 0.32 5.46
CA VAL A 66 10.37 -0.15 6.78
C VAL A 66 9.34 0.80 7.38
N LEU A 67 9.55 2.11 7.29
CA LEU A 67 8.60 3.11 7.81
C LEU A 67 7.24 2.99 7.13
N VAL A 68 7.20 2.86 5.80
CA VAL A 68 5.95 2.67 5.05
C VAL A 68 5.28 1.35 5.47
N ALA A 69 6.04 0.26 5.61
CA ALA A 69 5.48 -1.03 6.02
C ALA A 69 4.84 -0.98 7.41
N LEU A 70 5.49 -0.32 8.38
CA LEU A 70 4.94 -0.12 9.72
C LEU A 70 3.67 0.74 9.70
N ALA A 71 3.65 1.79 8.87
CA ALA A 71 2.48 2.63 8.70
C ALA A 71 1.29 1.87 8.08
N GLU A 72 1.55 1.01 7.11
CA GLU A 72 0.53 0.15 6.48
C GLU A 72 -0.04 -0.89 7.46
N LEU A 73 0.81 -1.53 8.26
CA LEU A 73 0.36 -2.46 9.31
C LEU A 73 -0.47 -1.75 10.39
N LEU A 74 -0.07 -0.54 10.79
CA LEU A 74 -0.87 0.29 11.69
C LEU A 74 -2.23 0.65 11.08
N ALA A 75 -2.26 1.04 9.81
CA ALA A 75 -3.49 1.31 9.08
C ALA A 75 -4.41 0.09 9.03
N ALA A 76 -3.85 -1.10 8.73
CA ALA A 76 -4.58 -2.37 8.73
C ALA A 76 -5.18 -2.69 10.11
N LEU A 77 -4.40 -2.53 11.18
CA LEU A 77 -4.89 -2.73 12.56
C LEU A 77 -6.04 -1.76 12.90
N CYS A 78 -5.91 -0.48 12.55
CA CYS A 78 -6.96 0.51 12.79
C CYS A 78 -8.21 0.24 11.94
N LEU A 79 -8.09 -0.25 10.71
CA LEU A 79 -9.22 -0.64 9.85
C LEU A 79 -10.00 -1.81 10.43
N LEU A 80 -9.31 -2.76 11.05
CA LEU A 80 -9.91 -3.95 11.67
C LEU A 80 -10.84 -3.55 12.82
N LEU A 81 -10.41 -2.62 13.68
CA LEU A 81 -11.14 -2.15 14.85
C LEU A 81 -12.25 -1.14 14.44
N PRO A 82 -13.54 -1.45 14.62
CA PRO A 82 -14.62 -0.57 14.17
C PRO A 82 -14.56 0.86 14.73
N THR A 83 -14.08 1.01 15.97
CA THR A 83 -13.92 2.31 16.64
C THR A 83 -12.81 3.18 16.03
N LEU A 84 -11.78 2.55 15.44
CA LEU A 84 -10.65 3.24 14.79
C LEU A 84 -10.75 3.25 13.26
N ARG A 85 -11.79 2.66 12.68
CA ARG A 85 -11.85 2.43 11.23
C ARG A 85 -11.74 3.70 10.40
N ARG A 86 -12.36 4.80 10.83
CA ARG A 86 -12.21 6.09 10.13
C ARG A 86 -10.78 6.60 10.16
N PHE A 87 -10.10 6.47 11.30
CA PHE A 87 -8.69 6.83 11.41
C PHE A 87 -7.82 5.92 10.54
N GLY A 88 -8.05 4.60 10.56
CA GLY A 88 -7.36 3.66 9.68
C GLY A 88 -7.56 3.96 8.20
N ALA A 89 -8.77 4.35 7.79
CA ALA A 89 -9.07 4.74 6.42
C ALA A 89 -8.38 6.04 6.01
N LEU A 90 -8.32 7.04 6.89
CA LEU A 90 -7.58 8.29 6.64
C LEU A 90 -6.07 8.02 6.52
N LEU A 91 -5.50 7.21 7.41
CA LEU A 91 -4.10 6.83 7.36
C LEU A 91 -3.79 6.07 6.04
N SER A 92 -4.66 5.12 5.67
CA SER A 92 -4.57 4.39 4.39
C SER A 92 -4.57 5.35 3.21
N PHE A 93 -5.49 6.32 3.19
CA PHE A 93 -5.58 7.33 2.14
C PHE A 93 -4.28 8.12 2.00
N LEU A 94 -3.68 8.57 3.11
CA LEU A 94 -2.44 9.34 3.07
C LEU A 94 -1.25 8.51 2.57
N ILE A 95 -1.11 7.25 3.01
CA ILE A 95 -0.06 6.34 2.54
C ILE A 95 -0.22 6.09 1.03
N LEU A 96 -1.44 5.78 0.59
CA LEU A 96 -1.74 5.44 -0.80
C LEU A 96 -1.68 6.66 -1.72
N ALA A 97 -2.00 7.86 -1.22
CA ALA A 97 -1.79 9.11 -1.94
C ALA A 97 -0.29 9.33 -2.20
N GLY A 98 0.56 9.02 -1.22
CA GLY A 98 2.02 9.00 -1.39
C GLY A 98 2.46 8.01 -2.47
N ALA A 99 1.94 6.78 -2.43
CA ALA A 99 2.25 5.75 -3.43
C ALA A 99 1.82 6.15 -4.86
N VAL A 100 0.58 6.63 -5.02
CA VAL A 100 0.08 7.16 -6.30
C VAL A 100 0.92 8.33 -6.79
N THR A 101 1.30 9.25 -5.89
CA THR A 101 2.16 10.40 -6.25
C THR A 101 3.53 9.93 -6.74
N ALA A 102 4.16 8.96 -6.09
CA ALA A 102 5.42 8.39 -6.55
C ALA A 102 5.31 7.77 -7.95
N HIS A 103 4.21 7.06 -8.23
CA HIS A 103 3.94 6.53 -9.57
C HIS A 103 3.68 7.60 -10.64
N LEU A 104 3.06 8.73 -10.26
CA LEU A 104 2.83 9.85 -11.18
C LEU A 104 4.12 10.62 -11.52
N MET A 105 5.20 10.41 -10.77
CA MET A 105 6.50 11.06 -10.98
C MET A 105 7.50 10.09 -11.63
N PRO A 106 7.79 10.21 -12.94
CA PRO A 106 8.69 9.29 -13.65
C PRO A 106 10.11 9.21 -13.08
N ASN A 107 10.58 10.33 -12.53
CA ASN A 107 11.90 10.49 -11.90
C ASN A 107 11.93 10.01 -10.43
N VAL A 108 10.82 9.48 -9.90
CA VAL A 108 10.77 8.88 -8.56
C VAL A 108 10.51 7.38 -8.68
N LEU A 109 9.34 6.98 -9.17
CA LEU A 109 9.00 5.58 -9.40
C LEU A 109 8.52 5.38 -10.83
N GLY A 110 7.56 6.20 -11.27
CA GLY A 110 6.89 6.06 -12.56
C GLY A 110 5.76 5.03 -12.52
N ARG A 111 4.93 5.03 -13.57
CA ARG A 111 3.72 4.19 -13.60
C ARG A 111 4.02 2.71 -13.73
N GLU A 112 5.08 2.39 -14.47
CA GLU A 112 5.57 1.03 -14.66
C GLU A 112 6.80 0.80 -13.78
N VAL A 113 6.77 -0.28 -13.01
CA VAL A 113 7.84 -0.67 -12.09
C VAL A 113 8.59 -1.85 -12.71
N PRO A 114 9.93 -1.89 -12.62
CA PRO A 114 10.68 -3.09 -13.02
C PRO A 114 10.15 -4.33 -12.29
N VAL A 115 10.20 -5.49 -12.94
CA VAL A 115 9.86 -6.77 -12.26
C VAL A 115 11.07 -7.43 -11.59
N SER A 116 12.25 -6.85 -11.78
CA SER A 116 13.54 -7.40 -11.35
C SER A 116 14.58 -6.29 -11.25
N LEU A 117 15.59 -6.52 -10.41
CA LEU A 117 16.75 -5.65 -10.24
C LEU A 117 17.98 -6.15 -11.03
N MET A 118 17.85 -7.25 -11.77
CA MET A 118 18.96 -7.85 -12.51
C MET A 118 19.45 -6.92 -13.63
N PRO A 119 20.78 -6.68 -13.76
CA PRO A 119 21.32 -5.87 -14.83
C PRO A 119 20.93 -6.40 -16.21
N GLY A 120 20.45 -5.50 -17.08
CA GLY A 120 20.04 -5.83 -18.45
C GLY A 120 18.61 -6.31 -18.61
N GLU A 121 17.88 -6.55 -17.52
CA GLU A 121 16.44 -6.81 -17.59
C GLU A 121 15.66 -5.49 -17.70
N THR A 122 14.75 -5.41 -18.67
CA THR A 122 13.94 -4.22 -18.96
C THR A 122 12.44 -4.45 -18.82
N ALA A 123 12.04 -5.63 -18.37
CA ALA A 123 10.63 -5.97 -18.18
C ALA A 123 10.02 -5.16 -17.03
N THR A 124 8.78 -4.72 -17.23
CA THR A 124 8.01 -3.95 -16.24
C THR A 124 6.71 -4.68 -15.89
N ASP A 125 6.10 -4.27 -14.78
CA ASP A 125 4.80 -4.77 -14.31
C ASP A 125 3.61 -4.29 -15.17
N GLY A 126 3.85 -3.55 -16.26
CA GLY A 126 2.81 -3.00 -17.13
C GLY A 126 1.86 -2.03 -16.41
N GLY A 127 2.26 -1.46 -15.27
CA GLY A 127 1.47 -0.53 -14.48
C GLY A 127 0.47 -1.18 -13.52
N GLN A 128 0.61 -2.48 -13.25
CA GLN A 128 -0.24 -3.21 -12.31
C GLN A 128 -0.20 -2.61 -10.90
N LEU A 129 0.99 -2.28 -10.38
CA LEU A 129 1.12 -1.66 -9.05
C LEU A 129 0.50 -0.27 -9.01
N PHE A 130 0.63 0.51 -10.09
CA PHE A 130 -0.02 1.81 -10.18
C PHE A 130 -1.54 1.69 -10.17
N ALA A 131 -2.11 0.80 -11.00
CA ALA A 131 -3.55 0.56 -11.03
C ALA A 131 -4.09 0.07 -9.67
N LEU A 132 -3.37 -0.84 -9.01
CA LEU A 132 -3.69 -1.31 -7.67
C LEU A 132 -3.65 -0.18 -6.64
N SER A 133 -2.64 0.70 -6.70
CA SER A 133 -2.53 1.85 -5.80
C SER A 133 -3.73 2.80 -5.92
N ILE A 134 -4.23 3.04 -7.14
CA ILE A 134 -5.45 3.83 -7.38
C ILE A 134 -6.69 3.13 -6.81
N ALA A 135 -6.84 1.83 -7.04
CA ALA A 135 -7.97 1.05 -6.54
C ALA A 135 -8.03 1.09 -5.01
N MET A 136 -6.88 0.89 -4.35
CA MET A 136 -6.76 0.98 -2.90
C MET A 136 -7.00 2.40 -2.39
N LEU A 137 -6.46 3.43 -3.05
CA LEU A 137 -6.69 4.83 -2.67
C LEU A 137 -8.19 5.14 -2.71
N THR A 138 -8.86 4.73 -3.78
CA THR A 138 -10.31 4.88 -3.94
C THR A 138 -11.08 4.12 -2.86
N ALA A 139 -10.70 2.87 -2.58
CA ALA A 139 -11.31 2.08 -1.51
C ALA A 139 -11.16 2.76 -0.14
N SER A 140 -9.99 3.35 0.17
CA SER A 140 -9.76 4.05 1.43
C SER A 140 -10.66 5.28 1.59
N LEU A 141 -10.84 6.05 0.52
CA LEU A 141 -11.75 7.20 0.48
C LEU A 141 -13.22 6.76 0.64
N LEU A 142 -13.62 5.68 -0.03
CA LEU A 142 -14.97 5.14 0.11
C LEU A 142 -15.25 4.68 1.54
N VAL A 143 -14.29 4.04 2.23
CA VAL A 143 -14.46 3.66 3.65
C VAL A 143 -14.73 4.90 4.50
N LEU A 144 -14.01 6.02 4.30
CA LEU A 144 -14.26 7.26 5.04
C LEU A 144 -15.70 7.77 4.88
N VAL A 145 -16.21 7.74 3.65
CA VAL A 145 -17.55 8.25 3.32
C VAL A 145 -18.67 7.33 3.82
N ILE A 146 -18.53 6.01 3.60
CA ILE A 146 -19.63 5.08 3.85
C ILE A 146 -19.70 4.63 5.30
N HIS A 147 -18.58 4.66 6.04
CA HIS A 147 -18.52 4.14 7.40
C HIS A 147 -19.49 4.89 8.33
N PRO A 148 -20.48 4.19 8.90
CA PRO A 148 -21.48 4.80 9.74
C PRO A 148 -20.84 5.41 11.00
N GLY A 149 -21.18 6.66 11.30
CA GLY A 149 -20.72 7.34 12.51
C GLY A 149 -21.32 6.73 13.78
N LYS A 150 -20.76 7.07 14.94
CA LYS A 150 -21.41 6.79 16.22
C LYS A 150 -22.84 7.33 16.18
N LYS A 151 -23.80 6.54 16.66
CA LYS A 151 -25.11 7.09 17.04
C LYS A 151 -24.83 8.05 18.19
N ASP A 152 -25.30 9.28 18.08
CA ASP A 152 -25.45 10.14 19.25
C ASP A 152 -26.33 9.36 20.23
N ALA A 153 -25.75 9.03 21.39
CA ALA A 153 -26.41 8.29 22.46
C ALA A 153 -27.23 9.27 23.31
#